data_AF-A0A8B3L4Q0-F1
#
_entry.id   AF-A0A8B3L4Q0-F1
#
_cell.length_a   1.000
_cell.length_b   1.000
_cell.length_c   1.000
_cell.angle_alpha   90.00
_cell.angle_beta   90.00
_cell.angle_gamma   90.00
#
_symmetry.space_group_name_H-M   'P 1'
#
loop_
_entity.id
_entity.type
_entity.pdbx_description
1 polymer ?
#
loop_
_entity_poly.entity_id
_entity_poly.type
_entity_poly.pdbx_seq_one_letter_code
_entity_poly.pdbx_strand_id
1 'polypeptide(L)' 'MTSIHDLSYEHQMVIEAMKSQLIIALVRRLGNKVEMPVAEIDSTGSSNLTMKVVDGVFTFEVVKKR' A
#
# COMPACT_ATOMS: atom_id res chain seq x y z
N MET A 1 -16.17 8.23 4.69
CA MET A 1 -14.78 7.73 4.84
C MET A 1 -14.01 8.81 5.57
N THR A 2 -13.46 8.52 6.73
CA THR A 2 -12.56 9.44 7.44
C THR A 2 -11.25 9.52 6.65
N SER A 3 -10.81 10.73 6.32
CA SER A 3 -9.53 10.93 5.63
C SER A 3 -8.39 10.60 6.60
N ILE A 4 -7.25 10.11 6.11
CA ILE A 4 -6.05 9.92 6.95
C ILE A 4 -5.63 11.25 7.62
N HIS A 5 -5.96 12.38 6.99
CA HIS A 5 -5.71 13.72 7.52
C HIS A 5 -6.55 14.05 8.76
N ASP A 6 -7.65 13.32 9.00
CA ASP A 6 -8.52 13.48 10.17
C ASP A 6 -8.05 12.63 11.36
N LEU A 7 -6.98 11.84 11.19
CA LEU A 7 -6.40 11.00 12.23
C LEU A 7 -5.41 11.79 13.08
N SER A 8 -5.31 11.46 14.37
CA SER A 8 -4.25 11.99 15.23
C SER A 8 -2.86 11.64 14.68
N TYR A 9 -1.87 12.47 15.03
CA TYR A 9 -0.49 12.30 14.61
C TYR A 9 0.06 10.88 14.88
N GLU A 10 -0.25 10.32 16.04
CA GLU A 10 0.16 8.96 16.41
C GLU A 10 -0.42 7.90 15.46
N HIS A 11 -1.69 8.02 15.07
CA HIS A 11 -2.30 7.10 14.11
C HIS A 11 -1.67 7.23 12.71
N GLN A 12 -1.30 8.43 12.28
CA GLN A 12 -0.59 8.64 11.01
C GLN A 12 0.78 7.94 11.04
N MET A 13 1.53 8.07 12.14
CA MET A 13 2.82 7.40 12.31
C MET A 13 2.69 5.87 12.25
N VAL A 14 1.67 5.31 12.91
CA VAL A 14 1.41 3.86 12.87
C VAL A 14 1.10 3.39 11.45
N ILE A 15 0.33 4.17 10.69
CA ILE A 15 0.02 3.87 9.28
C ILE A 15 1.28 3.91 8.42
N GLU A 16 2.15 4.91 8.57
CA GLU A 16 3.40 5.01 7.81
C GLU A 16 4.38 3.87 8.14
N ALA A 17 4.48 3.49 9.42
CA ALA A 17 5.27 2.34 9.84
C ALA A 17 4.72 1.03 9.21
N MET A 18 3.40 0.85 9.23
CA MET A 18 2.75 -0.31 8.60
C MET A 18 3.00 -0.36 7.09
N LYS A 19 2.88 0.77 6.38
CA LYS A 19 3.15 0.83 4.93
C LYS A 19 4.57 0.34 4.60
N SER A 20 5.56 0.78 5.38
CA SER A 20 6.96 0.37 5.19
C SER A 20 7.12 -1.15 5.40
N GLN A 21 6.51 -1.71 6.45
CA GLN A 21 6.52 -3.16 6.70
C GLN A 21 5.88 -3.96 5.56
N LEU A 22 4.77 -3.48 5.00
CA LEU A 22 4.09 -4.11 3.87
C LEU A 22 4.95 -4.09 2.61
N ILE A 23 5.58 -2.95 2.28
CA ILE A 23 6.47 -2.83 1.12
C ILE A 23 7.65 -3.80 1.26
N ILE A 24 8.28 -3.87 2.44
CA ILE A 24 9.37 -4.82 2.71
C ILE A 24 8.92 -6.26 2.47
N ALA A 25 7.73 -6.64 2.97
CA ALA A 25 7.19 -7.98 2.78
C ALA A 25 6.94 -8.30 1.29
N LEU A 26 6.42 -7.34 0.52
CA LEU A 26 6.20 -7.50 -0.92
C LEU A 26 7.51 -7.62 -1.69
N VAL A 27 8.51 -6.77 -1.42
CA VAL A 27 9.83 -6.83 -2.06
C VAL A 27 10.55 -8.15 -1.75
N ARG A 28 10.44 -8.67 -0.52
CA ARG A 28 10.95 -10.00 -0.17
C ARG A 28 10.31 -11.11 -1.01
N ARG A 29 8.99 -11.05 -1.22
CA ARG A 29 8.27 -12.03 -2.08
C ARG A 29 8.70 -11.97 -3.54
N LEU A 30 9.19 -10.81 -4.01
CA LEU A 30 9.68 -10.60 -5.36
C LEU A 30 11.19 -10.88 -5.54
N GLY A 31 11.85 -11.46 -4.52
CA GLY A 31 13.28 -11.83 -4.61
C GLY A 31 14.24 -10.84 -3.97
N ASN A 32 13.78 -10.03 -3.00
CA ASN A 32 14.54 -9.05 -2.21
C ASN A 32 15.01 -7.78 -2.93
N LYS A 33 14.92 -7.72 -4.26
CA LYS A 33 15.19 -6.51 -5.04
C LYS A 33 14.15 -6.38 -6.15
N VAL A 34 13.60 -5.18 -6.31
CA VAL A 34 12.70 -4.82 -7.40
C VAL A 34 13.22 -3.55 -8.03
N GLU A 35 13.30 -3.54 -9.35
CA GLU A 35 13.54 -2.34 -10.15
C GLU A 35 12.22 -1.95 -10.79
N MET A 36 11.79 -0.71 -10.58
CA MET A 36 10.50 -0.20 -11.05
C MET A 36 10.73 1.12 -11.77
N PRO A 37 10.34 1.24 -13.07
CA PRO A 37 10.41 2.50 -13.77
C PRO A 37 9.50 3.55 -13.13
N VAL A 38 9.95 4.80 -13.05
CA VAL A 38 9.14 5.91 -12.52
C VAL A 38 7.81 6.04 -13.28
N ALA A 39 7.84 5.83 -14.61
CA ALA A 39 6.64 5.86 -15.45
C ALA A 39 5.58 4.81 -15.05
N GLU A 40 5.99 3.69 -14.47
CA GLU A 40 5.06 2.67 -13.95
C GLU A 40 4.30 3.23 -12.73
N ILE A 41 5.00 3.91 -11.82
CA ILE A 41 4.41 4.56 -10.65
C ILE A 41 3.43 5.65 -11.09
N ASP A 42 3.84 6.51 -12.02
CA ASP A 42 2.99 7.60 -12.53
C ASP A 42 1.69 7.07 -13.16
N SER A 43 1.74 5.91 -13.83
CA SER A 43 0.57 5.28 -14.46
C SER A 43 -0.49 4.80 -13.44
N THR A 44 -0.14 4.64 -12.18
CA THR A 44 -1.05 4.18 -11.11
C THR A 44 -2.13 5.21 -10.74
N GLY A 45 -2.01 6.46 -11.21
CA GLY A 45 -2.99 7.52 -10.95
C GLY A 45 -4.44 7.16 -11.30
N SER A 46 -4.65 6.23 -12.22
CA SER A 46 -5.96 5.70 -12.64
C SER A 46 -6.49 4.51 -11.81
N SER A 47 -5.70 4.03 -10.84
CA SER A 47 -5.98 2.82 -10.07
C SER A 47 -6.01 3.08 -8.56
N ASN A 48 -6.83 2.33 -7.85
CA ASN A 48 -6.83 2.23 -6.40
C ASN A 48 -6.24 0.87 -6.00
N LEU A 49 -5.43 0.86 -4.95
CA LEU A 49 -5.05 -0.37 -4.26
C LEU A 49 -6.04 -0.61 -3.12
N THR A 50 -6.87 -1.64 -3.24
CA THR A 50 -7.71 -2.10 -2.14
C THR A 50 -6.94 -3.12 -1.31
N MET A 51 -7.21 -3.13 -0.01
CA MET A 51 -6.59 -4.03 0.94
C MET A 51 -7.67 -4.55 1.89
N LYS A 52 -7.64 -5.85 2.15
CA LYS A 52 -8.44 -6.50 3.19
C LYS A 52 -7.59 -7.45 4.01
N VAL A 53 -7.95 -7.67 5.27
CA VAL A 53 -7.34 -8.71 6.10
C VAL A 53 -8.43 -9.68 6.55
N VAL A 54 -8.22 -10.97 6.31
CA VAL A 54 -9.13 -12.06 6.71
C VAL A 54 -8.25 -13.19 7.23
N ASP A 55 -8.56 -13.71 8.42
CA ASP A 55 -7.83 -14.83 9.05
C ASP A 55 -6.30 -14.62 9.10
N GLY A 56 -5.87 -13.39 9.41
CA GLY A 56 -4.44 -13.04 9.50
C GLY A 56 -3.73 -12.89 8.15
N VAL A 57 -4.46 -12.96 7.03
CA VAL A 57 -3.92 -12.85 5.67
C VAL A 57 -4.34 -11.53 5.04
N PHE A 58 -3.37 -10.71 4.66
CA PHE A 58 -3.61 -9.53 3.84
C PHE A 58 -3.81 -9.93 2.37
N THR A 59 -4.91 -9.48 1.79
CA THR A 59 -5.17 -9.54 0.35
C THR A 59 -5.13 -8.13 -0.22
N PHE A 60 -4.40 -7.96 -1.32
CA PHE A 60 -4.27 -6.71 -2.06
C PHE A 60 -4.85 -6.88 -3.46
N GLU A 61 -5.65 -5.93 -3.92
CA GLU A 61 -6.24 -5.94 -5.25
C GLU A 61 -6.14 -4.55 -5.88
N VAL A 62 -5.73 -4.49 -7.14
CA VAL A 62 -5.69 -3.25 -7.91
C VAL A 62 -7.01 -3.12 -8.66
N VAL A 63 -7.74 -2.05 -8.40
CA VAL A 63 -9.02 -1.74 -9.05
C VAL A 63 -8.92 -0.43 -9.81
N LYS A 64 -9.61 -0.31 -10.95
CA LYS A 64 -9.69 0.96 -11.67
C LYS A 64 -10.51 1.97 -10.86
N LYS A 65 -10.06 3.23 -10.83
CA LYS A 65 -10.86 4.34 -10.32
C LYS A 65 -12.09 4.50 -11.24
N ARG A 66 -13.25 4.67 -10.61
CA ARG A 66 -14.48 5.07 -11.31
C ARG A 66 -14.53 6.58 -11.43
#